data_AF-A0A4V1QQR8-F1
#
_entry.id   AF-A0A4V1QQR8-F1
#
_cell.length_a   1.000
_cell.length_b   1.000
_cell.length_c   1.000
_cell.angle_alpha   90.00
_cell.angle_beta   90.00
_cell.angle_gamma   90.00
#
_symmetry.space_group_name_H-M   'P 1'
#
loop_
_entity.id
_entity.type
_entity.pdbx_description
1 polymer ?
#
loop_
_entity_poly.entity_id
_entity_poly.type
_entity_poly.pdbx_seq_one_letter_code
_entity_poly.pdbx_strand_id
1 'polypeptide(L)' 'MDGPLLTIDRGDDRPLGVQLVDGLRRGILAGMLRTGDPLPSTRSLAAELGVARSSVVAAYDQLAGEGYLEVR' A
#
# COMPACT_ATOMS: atom_id res chain seq x y z
N MET A 1 -10.32 -5.85 15.08
CA MET A 1 -9.29 -6.89 14.81
C MET A 1 -8.55 -6.35 13.61
N ASP A 2 -7.73 -5.34 13.84
CA ASP A 2 -7.22 -4.54 12.73
C ASP A 2 -5.80 -5.04 12.50
N GLY A 3 -5.72 -6.19 11.81
CA GLY A 3 -4.46 -6.72 11.32
C GLY A 3 -3.84 -5.74 10.32
N PRO A 4 -2.52 -5.81 10.09
CA PRO A 4 -1.85 -4.87 9.21
C PRO A 4 -2.43 -4.98 7.79
N LEU A 5 -2.68 -3.83 7.15
CA LEU A 5 -3.26 -3.77 5.80
C LEU A 5 -2.41 -4.56 4.78
N LEU A 6 -1.09 -4.59 5.00
CA LEU A 6 -0.14 -5.42 4.27
C LEU A 6 1.08 -5.72 5.16
N THR A 7 1.87 -6.73 4.79
CA THR A 7 3.15 -7.03 5.45
C THR A 7 4.27 -7.01 4.42
N ILE A 8 5.43 -6.48 4.80
CA ILE A 8 6.64 -6.40 3.98
C ILE A 8 7.59 -7.52 4.38
N ASP A 9 8.13 -8.24 3.39
CA ASP A 9 9.16 -9.24 3.60
C ASP A 9 10.53 -8.65 3.23
N ARG A 10 11.39 -8.46 4.24
CA ARG A 10 12.75 -7.92 4.02
C ARG A 10 13.74 -8.99 3.53
N GLY A 11 13.36 -10.26 3.55
CA GLY A 11 14.13 -11.37 2.98
C GLY A 11 13.75 -11.72 1.54
N ASP A 12 12.70 -11.09 1.00
CA ASP A 12 12.29 -11.24 -0.40
C ASP A 12 13.23 -10.45 -1.33
N ASP A 13 13.68 -11.08 -2.41
CA ASP A 13 14.58 -10.49 -3.41
C ASP A 13 13.95 -9.33 -4.20
N ARG A 14 12.61 -9.19 -4.14
CA ARG A 14 11.89 -8.11 -4.81
C ARG A 14 12.09 -6.78 -4.09
N PRO A 15 12.30 -5.67 -4.82
CA PRO A 15 12.39 -4.35 -4.22
C PRO A 15 11.16 -3.97 -3.37
N LEU A 16 11.37 -3.23 -2.28
CA LEU A 16 10.30 -2.79 -1.38
C LEU A 16 9.12 -2.11 -2.09
N GLY A 17 9.40 -1.29 -3.11
CA GLY A 17 8.36 -0.63 -3.90
C GLY A 17 7.44 -1.62 -4.61
N VAL A 18 8.00 -2.72 -5.15
CA VAL A 18 7.23 -3.79 -5.81
C VAL A 18 6.36 -4.49 -4.79
N GLN A 19 6.91 -4.84 -3.62
CA GLN A 19 6.14 -5.49 -2.57
C GLN A 19 5.00 -4.62 -2.05
N LEU A 20 5.22 -3.30 -1.91
CA LEU A 20 4.20 -2.34 -1.50
C LEU A 20 3.04 -2.29 -2.49
N VAL A 21 3.34 -2.13 -3.79
CA VAL A 21 2.32 -2.08 -4.83
C VAL A 21 1.54 -3.39 -4.89
N ASP A 22 2.24 -4.53 -4.91
CA ASP A 22 1.59 -5.84 -4.97
C ASP A 22 0.75 -6.15 -3.72
N GLY A 23 1.22 -5.74 -2.55
CA GLY A 23 0.48 -5.89 -1.28
C GLY A 23 -0.80 -5.08 -1.27
N LEU A 24 -0.71 -3.79 -1.60
CA LEU A 24 -1.86 -2.90 -1.68
C LEU A 24 -2.85 -3.34 -2.75
N ARG A 25 -2.39 -3.68 -3.96
CA ARG A 25 -3.24 -4.17 -5.06
C ARG A 25 -4.00 -5.42 -4.63
N ARG A 26 -3.33 -6.37 -3.98
CA ARG A 26 -3.97 -7.59 -3.45
C ARG A 26 -5.01 -7.27 -2.38
N GLY A 27 -4.74 -6.33 -1.48
CA GLY A 27 -5.72 -5.90 -0.48
C GLY A 27 -6.97 -5.27 -1.07
N ILE A 28 -6.80 -4.43 -2.08
CA ILE A 28 -7.92 -3.83 -2.83
C ILE A 28 -8.73 -4.92 -3.54
N LEU A 29 -8.07 -5.80 -4.29
CA LEU A 29 -8.73 -6.88 -5.04
C LEU A 29 -9.41 -7.92 -4.13
N ALA A 30 -8.87 -8.14 -2.93
CA ALA A 30 -9.48 -9.00 -1.91
C ALA A 30 -10.67 -8.33 -1.19
N GLY A 31 -10.97 -7.07 -1.49
CA GLY A 31 -12.05 -6.32 -0.85
C GLY A 31 -11.76 -5.92 0.60
N MET A 32 -10.49 -5.94 1.02
CA MET A 32 -10.07 -5.42 2.33
C MET A 32 -10.19 -3.89 2.39
N LEU A 33 -10.15 -3.25 1.23
CA LEU A 33 -10.52 -1.86 1.01
C LEU A 33 -11.69 -1.83 0.03
N ARG A 34 -12.82 -1.25 0.44
CA ARG A 34 -13.98 -1.07 -0.44
C ARG A 34 -13.83 0.23 -1.22
N THR A 35 -14.50 0.31 -2.37
CA THR A 35 -14.58 1.55 -3.13
C THR A 35 -15.14 2.68 -2.25
N GLY A 36 -14.39 3.78 -2.16
CA GLY A 36 -14.75 4.93 -1.34
C GLY A 36 -14.19 4.89 0.09
N ASP A 37 -13.61 3.78 0.54
CA ASP A 37 -12.94 3.74 1.84
C ASP A 37 -11.71 4.65 1.82
N PRO A 38 -11.48 5.43 2.90
CA PRO A 38 -10.27 6.23 3.02
C PRO A 38 -9.06 5.31 3.15
N LEU A 39 -8.01 5.58 2.38
CA LEU A 39 -6.72 4.92 2.59
C LEU A 39 -6.05 5.45 3.87
N PRO A 40 -5.23 4.63 4.53
CA PRO A 40 -4.29 5.13 5.51
C PRO A 40 -3.43 6.23 4.92
N SER A 41 -3.13 7.27 5.72
CA SER A 41 -2.20 8.30 5.30
C SER A 41 -0.84 7.68 4.97
N THR A 42 -0.13 8.23 3.97
CA THR A 42 1.22 7.73 3.62
C THR A 42 2.18 7.73 4.80
N ARG A 43 1.99 8.63 5.77
CA ARG A 43 2.75 8.69 7.01
C ARG A 43 2.40 7.54 7.95
N SER A 44 1.12 7.27 8.16
CA SER A 44 0.65 6.20 9.05
C SER A 44 1.09 4.83 8.53
N LEU A 45 0.87 4.56 7.24
CA LEU A 45 1.24 3.29 6.64
C LEU A 45 2.76 3.09 6.61
N ALA A 46 3.54 4.13 6.33
CA ALA A 46 5.00 4.05 6.38
C ALA A 46 5.52 3.73 7.80
N ALA A 47 4.91 4.32 8.83
CA ALA A 47 5.26 4.05 10.21
C ALA A 47 4.89 2.61 10.63
N GLU A 48 3.70 2.14 10.24
CA GLU A 48 3.23 0.79 10.50
C GLU A 48 4.14 -0.27 9.86
N LEU A 49 4.57 -0.05 8.61
CA LEU A 49 5.42 -0.98 7.87
C LEU A 49 6.91 -0.81 8.15
N GLY A 50 7.32 0.26 8.84
CA GLY A 50 8.71 0.60 9.08
C GLY A 50 9.49 0.82 7.77
N VAL A 51 8.91 1.58 6.83
CA VAL A 51 9.50 1.93 5.53
C VAL A 51 9.57 3.45 5.34
N ALA A 52 10.32 3.90 4.34
CA ALA A 52 10.37 5.31 3.97
C ALA A 52 9.00 5.78 3.43
N ARG A 53 8.56 6.98 3.85
CA ARG A 53 7.31 7.58 3.35
C ARG A 53 7.30 7.71 1.82
N SER A 54 8.43 8.03 1.20
CA SER A 54 8.56 8.16 -0.26
C SER A 54 8.19 6.87 -0.99
N SER A 55 8.48 5.70 -0.40
CA SER A 55 8.12 4.40 -0.97
C SER A 55 6.60 4.20 -0.98
N VAL A 56 5.91 4.61 0.08
CA VAL A 56 4.45 4.55 0.16
C VAL A 56 3.79 5.53 -0.81
N VAL A 57 4.33 6.75 -0.92
CA VAL A 57 3.87 7.75 -1.90
C VAL A 57 3.99 7.20 -3.31
N ALA A 58 5.16 6.68 -3.70
CA ALA A 58 5.37 6.11 -5.03
C ALA A 58 4.41 4.93 -5.32
N ALA A 59 4.13 4.08 -4.34
CA ALA A 59 3.18 2.99 -4.50
C ALA A 59 1.74 3.49 -4.69
N TYR A 60 1.31 4.50 -3.93
CA TYR A 60 -0.01 5.12 -4.09
C TYR A 60 -0.14 5.81 -5.46
N ASP A 61 0.87 6.56 -5.88
CA ASP A 61 0.88 7.24 -7.18
C ASP A 61 0.81 6.23 -8.33
N GLN A 62 1.56 5.12 -8.23
CA GLN A 62 1.49 4.04 -9.22
C GLN A 62 0.09 3.42 -9.28
N LEU A 63 -0.50 3.08 -8.14
CA LEU A 63 -1.83 2.49 -8.10
C LEU A 63 -2.92 3.46 -8.56
N ALA A 64 -2.75 4.76 -8.35
CA ALA A 64 -3.61 5.79 -8.92
C ALA A 64 -3.48 5.85 -10.44
N GLY A 65 -2.25 5.80 -10.97
CA GLY A 65 -1.99 5.73 -12.42
C GLY A 65 -2.56 4.48 -13.09
N GLU A 66 -2.66 3.38 -12.35
CA GLU A 66 -3.29 2.12 -12.79
C GLU A 66 -4.83 2.11 -12.62
N GLY A 67 -5.41 3.13 -11.98
CA GLY A 67 -6.85 3.25 -11.76
C GLY A 67 -7.40 2.49 -10.55
N TYR A 68 -6.54 2.00 -9.65
CA TYR A 68 -6.97 1.35 -8.40
C TYR A 68 -7.34 2.36 -7.31
N LEU A 69 -6.74 3.54 -7.34
CA LEU A 69 -6.92 4.59 -6.34
C LEU A 69 -7.34 5.90 -7.00
N GLU A 70 -8.17 6.68 -6.31
CA GLU A 70 -8.41 8.08 -6.66
C GLU A 70 -7.66 8.97 -5.66
N VAL A 71 -6.78 9.82 -6.18
CA VAL A 71 -6.18 10.91 -5.40
C VAL A 71 -7.20 12.04 -5.36
N ARG A 72 -7.72 12.34 -4.17
CA ARG A 72 -8.63 13.46 -3.91
C ARG A 72 -7.90 14.54 -3.13
#